data_AF-A0A2V7TUD4-F1
#
_entry.id   AF-A0A2V7TUD4-F1
#
_cell.length_a   1.000
_cell.length_b   1.000
_cell.length_c   1.000
_cell.angle_alpha   90.00
_cell.angle_beta   90.00
_cell.angle_gamma   90.00
#
_symmetry.space_group_name_H-M   'P 1'
#
loop_
_entity.id
_entity.type
_entity.pdbx_description
1 polymer ?
#
loop_
_entity_poly.entity_id
_entity_poly.type
_entity_poly.pdbx_seq_one_letter_code
_entity_poly.pdbx_strand_id
1 'polypeptide(L)'
;MALDSMTERFEVTTELQRELVDDPATFGTLRPGLESEPAVYMESVHYLKKVVAGAPNPRPVWFFDPEQQGEGLNDVGTHLVDLAQWTLFPEQAIDYRNDIRVLRAQRWPTLIPRAEFRSVTREDFPAFLSPHVKGDALEYFCNTLVSYTLRGNHVTLDAIWDWEPPPGTGDTHYAYYRGSRSKVEIRQGAAEQHRPELYVVPNAAAEKAAVLAAVQKKIASIQSQYPGVAVADRGAEIRITIPDALRVGHEEHFAQVTQRFLRYVRDRRTLPAWERPNMLAKYYVTTEGTRLARQAAPQPAPRRAPQ
;
A
#
# COMPACT_ATOMS: atom_id res chain seq x y z
N MET A 1 25.75 -1.19 -1.93
CA MET A 1 24.57 -2.02 -1.61
C MET A 1 23.49 -1.04 -1.23
N ALA A 2 22.34 -1.07 -1.91
CA ALA A 2 21.18 -0.25 -1.59
C ALA A 2 20.05 -1.20 -1.19
N LEU A 3 19.30 -0.84 -0.15
CA LEU A 3 18.12 -1.54 0.33
C LEU A 3 17.11 -0.46 0.71
N ASP A 4 15.88 -0.59 0.24
CA ASP A 4 14.81 0.32 0.64
C ASP A 4 14.19 -0.12 1.97
N SER A 5 13.72 0.88 2.71
CA SER A 5 13.00 0.64 3.96
C SER A 5 11.53 0.32 3.69
N MET A 6 11.23 -0.94 3.34
CA MET A 6 9.87 -1.41 3.07
C MET A 6 9.21 -1.93 4.34
N THR A 7 8.83 -1.02 5.24
CA THR A 7 8.24 -1.32 6.56
C THR A 7 6.95 -2.11 6.48
N GLU A 8 6.11 -1.84 5.49
CA GLU A 8 4.79 -2.46 5.36
C GLU A 8 4.86 -3.97 5.13
N ARG A 9 6.01 -4.53 4.71
CA ARG A 9 6.24 -5.98 4.65
C ARG A 9 6.19 -6.66 6.03
N PHE A 10 6.25 -5.90 7.11
CA PHE A 10 6.23 -6.37 8.51
C PHE A 10 4.92 -6.06 9.22
N GLU A 11 3.97 -5.44 8.52
CA GLU A 11 2.62 -5.30 9.06
C GLU A 11 1.93 -6.67 8.99
N VAL A 12 1.39 -7.12 10.13
CA VAL A 12 0.90 -8.50 10.28
C VAL A 12 -0.25 -8.85 9.33
N THR A 13 -1.14 -7.91 8.98
CA THR A 13 -2.18 -8.20 7.97
C THR A 13 -1.60 -8.40 6.59
N THR A 14 -0.52 -7.70 6.24
CA THR A 14 0.22 -7.85 4.99
C THR A 14 0.94 -9.19 4.92
N GLU A 15 1.62 -9.59 6.00
CA GLU A 15 2.27 -10.91 6.10
C GLU A 15 1.25 -12.05 5.94
N LEU A 16 0.13 -11.98 6.67
CA LEU A 16 -0.93 -12.97 6.60
C LEU A 16 -1.68 -12.95 5.25
N GLN A 17 -1.86 -11.77 4.63
CA GLN A 17 -2.43 -11.65 3.30
C GLN A 17 -1.56 -12.38 2.27
N ARG A 18 -0.23 -12.21 2.34
CA ARG A 18 0.70 -12.97 1.51
C ARG A 18 0.60 -14.47 1.72
N GLU A 19 0.54 -14.92 2.98
CA GLU A 19 0.36 -16.35 3.30
C GLU A 19 -0.91 -16.96 2.70
N LEU A 20 -2.02 -16.21 2.68
CA LEU A 20 -3.30 -16.67 2.14
C LEU A 20 -3.38 -16.58 0.62
N VAL A 21 -2.76 -15.56 0.01
CA VAL A 21 -2.64 -15.44 -1.45
C VAL A 21 -1.76 -16.54 -2.02
N ASP A 22 -0.72 -16.95 -1.30
CA ASP A 22 0.18 -18.05 -1.70
C ASP A 22 -0.40 -19.45 -1.43
N ASP A 23 -1.57 -19.57 -0.76
CA ASP A 23 -2.24 -20.85 -0.52
C ASP A 23 -3.25 -21.20 -1.63
N PRO A 24 -2.96 -22.16 -2.53
CA PRO A 24 -3.88 -22.50 -3.63
C PRO A 24 -5.21 -23.09 -3.15
N ALA A 25 -5.27 -23.65 -1.95
CA ALA A 25 -6.51 -24.17 -1.39
C ALA A 25 -7.48 -23.03 -1.00
N THR A 26 -6.95 -21.91 -0.50
CA THR A 26 -7.72 -20.70 -0.16
C THR A 26 -7.97 -19.83 -1.40
N PHE A 27 -6.90 -19.50 -2.11
CA PHE A 27 -6.89 -18.49 -3.17
C PHE A 27 -7.21 -19.08 -4.55
N GLY A 28 -6.75 -20.30 -4.80
CA GLY A 28 -6.69 -20.87 -6.14
C GLY A 28 -5.52 -20.31 -6.93
N THR A 29 -5.76 -19.94 -8.18
CA THR A 29 -4.77 -19.29 -9.06
C THR A 29 -5.09 -17.82 -9.21
N LEU A 30 -4.07 -16.97 -9.31
CA LEU A 30 -4.24 -15.54 -9.58
C LEU A 30 -5.10 -15.34 -10.83
N ARG A 31 -6.16 -14.54 -10.72
CA ARG A 31 -6.93 -14.08 -11.87
C ARG A 31 -6.19 -12.90 -12.49
N PRO A 32 -5.93 -12.88 -13.81
CA PRO A 32 -5.14 -11.82 -14.44
C PRO A 32 -5.82 -10.45 -14.39
N GLY A 33 -7.14 -10.40 -14.22
CA GLY A 33 -7.92 -9.17 -14.17
C GLY A 33 -7.94 -8.41 -15.49
N LEU A 34 -8.55 -7.23 -15.45
CA LEU A 34 -8.62 -6.25 -16.54
C LEU A 34 -8.36 -4.86 -15.95
N GLU A 35 -8.17 -3.83 -16.78
CA GLU A 35 -7.99 -2.47 -16.27
C GLU A 35 -9.21 -1.96 -15.48
N SER A 36 -10.42 -2.33 -15.90
CA SER A 36 -11.66 -1.99 -15.18
C SER A 36 -11.84 -2.77 -13.88
N GLU A 37 -11.28 -3.99 -13.79
CA GLU A 37 -11.39 -4.88 -12.64
C GLU A 37 -10.06 -5.62 -12.44
N PRO A 38 -9.07 -4.98 -11.81
CA PRO A 38 -7.69 -5.48 -11.76
C PRO A 38 -7.59 -6.75 -10.92
N ALA A 39 -6.52 -7.51 -11.13
CA ALA A 39 -6.16 -8.63 -10.27
C ALA A 39 -5.84 -8.17 -8.85
N VAL A 40 -5.19 -7.01 -8.76
CA VAL A 40 -4.77 -6.37 -7.52
C VAL A 40 -5.20 -4.91 -7.53
N TYR A 41 -5.83 -4.49 -6.45
CA TYR A 41 -6.08 -3.08 -6.18
C TYR A 41 -5.55 -2.72 -4.80
N MET A 42 -4.93 -1.55 -4.68
CA MET A 42 -4.56 -0.98 -3.39
C MET A 42 -4.89 0.51 -3.39
N GLU A 43 -5.56 0.96 -2.34
CA GLU A 43 -5.85 2.34 -2.03
C GLU A 43 -5.26 2.63 -0.65
N SER A 44 -4.47 3.69 -0.54
CA SER A 44 -3.91 4.14 0.72
C SER A 44 -4.10 5.64 0.86
N VAL A 45 -4.84 6.05 1.90
CA VAL A 45 -5.11 7.44 2.21
C VAL A 45 -4.31 7.82 3.45
N HIS A 46 -3.31 8.66 3.24
CA HIS A 46 -2.57 9.34 4.29
C HIS A 46 -3.05 10.77 4.46
N TYR A 47 -2.71 11.37 5.60
CA TYR A 47 -3.09 12.75 5.90
C TYR A 47 -1.90 13.65 6.17
N LEU A 48 -1.84 14.77 5.46
CA LEU A 48 -0.75 15.76 5.53
C LEU A 48 -0.65 16.33 6.96
N LYS A 49 -1.78 16.73 7.54
CA LYS A 49 -1.88 17.18 8.91
C LYS A 49 -2.16 15.98 9.83
N LYS A 50 -1.19 15.67 10.67
CA LYS A 50 -1.34 14.70 11.77
C LYS A 50 -1.15 15.44 13.09
N VAL A 51 -2.08 15.26 14.02
CA VAL A 51 -1.99 15.87 15.36
C VAL A 51 -1.42 14.84 16.33
N VAL A 52 -0.28 15.15 16.95
CA VAL A 52 0.34 14.33 17.99
C VAL A 52 0.53 15.20 19.23
N ALA A 53 0.15 14.68 20.39
CA ALA A 53 0.20 15.40 21.67
C ALA A 53 -0.45 16.81 21.63
N GLY A 54 -1.55 16.94 20.88
CA GLY A 54 -2.33 18.19 20.79
C GLY A 54 -1.79 19.26 19.84
N ALA A 55 -0.71 18.99 19.09
CA ALA A 55 -0.17 19.89 18.09
C ALA A 55 -0.02 19.22 16.72
N PRO A 56 -0.18 19.96 15.59
CA PRO A 56 0.18 19.45 14.28
C PRO A 56 1.67 19.08 14.22
N ASN A 57 1.97 17.90 13.67
CA ASN A 57 3.33 17.48 13.41
C ASN A 57 3.97 18.44 12.39
N PRO A 58 5.13 19.03 12.72
CA PRO A 58 5.77 19.97 11.82
C PRO A 58 6.29 19.25 10.57
N ARG A 59 6.14 19.89 9.42
CA ARG A 59 6.72 19.47 8.15
C ARG A 59 7.59 20.59 7.57
N PRO A 60 8.75 20.27 6.99
CA PRO A 60 9.55 21.27 6.32
C PRO A 60 8.84 21.78 5.07
N VAL A 61 9.04 23.04 4.70
CA VAL A 61 8.38 23.66 3.55
C VAL A 61 8.67 22.94 2.21
N TRP A 62 9.83 22.31 2.07
CA TRP A 62 10.20 21.52 0.89
C TRP A 62 9.42 20.20 0.76
N PHE A 63 8.77 19.72 1.83
CA PHE A 63 7.90 18.56 1.77
C PHE A 63 6.73 18.79 0.80
N PHE A 64 6.31 20.04 0.63
CA PHE A 64 5.20 20.43 -0.23
C PHE A 64 5.64 20.80 -1.66
N ASP A 65 6.90 20.54 -2.01
CA ASP A 65 7.45 20.71 -3.36
C ASP A 65 7.62 19.33 -4.02
N PRO A 66 6.81 18.99 -5.04
CA PRO A 66 6.94 17.73 -5.77
C PRO A 66 8.31 17.51 -6.42
N GLU A 67 9.10 18.56 -6.68
CA GLU A 67 10.44 18.44 -7.24
C GLU A 67 11.51 18.11 -6.17
N GLN A 68 11.19 18.26 -4.87
CA GLN A 68 12.08 17.92 -3.75
C GLN A 68 11.62 16.65 -3.01
N GLN A 69 10.33 16.56 -2.68
CA GLN A 69 9.75 15.38 -2.00
C GLN A 69 9.44 14.24 -2.97
N GLY A 70 9.11 14.57 -4.22
CA GLY A 70 8.45 13.65 -5.16
C GLY A 70 6.94 13.75 -5.13
N GLU A 71 6.28 13.12 -6.10
CA GLU A 71 4.81 13.01 -6.14
C GLU A 71 4.33 11.77 -5.36
N GLY A 72 3.01 11.64 -5.16
CA GLY A 72 2.42 10.60 -4.33
C GLY A 72 2.88 9.17 -4.65
N LEU A 73 3.10 8.87 -5.94
CA LEU A 73 3.59 7.56 -6.36
C LEU A 73 5.07 7.30 -6.01
N ASN A 74 5.91 8.35 -5.99
CA ASN A 74 7.34 8.26 -5.65
C ASN A 74 7.58 8.26 -4.14
N ASP A 75 6.61 8.76 -3.38
CA ASP A 75 6.56 8.74 -1.92
C ASP A 75 5.91 7.43 -1.43
N VAL A 76 4.71 7.51 -0.82
CA VAL A 76 3.99 6.37 -0.24
C VAL A 76 3.64 5.29 -1.25
N GLY A 77 3.44 5.66 -2.53
CA GLY A 77 3.16 4.70 -3.60
C GLY A 77 4.28 3.68 -3.84
N THR A 78 5.51 3.97 -3.41
CA THR A 78 6.62 3.02 -3.44
C THR A 78 6.29 1.77 -2.62
N HIS A 79 5.67 1.90 -1.45
CA HIS A 79 5.24 0.77 -0.64
C HIS A 79 4.17 -0.07 -1.34
N LEU A 80 3.20 0.57 -2.00
CA LEU A 80 2.13 -0.15 -2.70
C LEU A 80 2.66 -1.01 -3.85
N VAL A 81 3.60 -0.48 -4.64
CA VAL A 81 4.25 -1.22 -5.72
C VAL A 81 5.06 -2.39 -5.15
N ASP A 82 5.78 -2.17 -4.05
CA ASP A 82 6.54 -3.21 -3.35
C ASP A 82 5.64 -4.36 -2.88
N LEU A 83 4.54 -4.05 -2.20
CA LEU A 83 3.61 -5.03 -1.67
C LEU A 83 2.98 -5.87 -2.77
N ALA A 84 2.62 -5.26 -3.91
CA ALA A 84 2.09 -6.00 -5.05
C ALA A 84 3.10 -7.04 -5.57
N GLN A 85 4.39 -6.66 -5.68
CA GLN A 85 5.46 -7.56 -6.11
C GLN A 85 5.74 -8.65 -5.07
N TRP A 86 5.91 -8.25 -3.82
CA TRP A 86 6.27 -9.11 -2.69
C TRP A 86 5.21 -10.16 -2.38
N THR A 87 3.93 -9.81 -2.57
CA THR A 87 2.79 -10.69 -2.34
C THR A 87 2.52 -11.64 -3.51
N LEU A 88 2.51 -11.14 -4.75
CA LEU A 88 2.17 -11.97 -5.92
C LEU A 88 3.29 -12.92 -6.33
N PHE A 89 4.55 -12.49 -6.19
CA PHE A 89 5.71 -13.22 -6.68
C PHE A 89 6.75 -13.38 -5.56
N PRO A 90 6.39 -14.09 -4.48
CA PRO A 90 7.25 -14.28 -3.32
C PRO A 90 8.61 -14.83 -3.75
N GLU A 91 9.67 -14.15 -3.34
CA GLU A 91 11.07 -14.53 -3.57
C GLU A 91 11.53 -14.66 -5.02
N GLN A 92 10.73 -14.13 -5.96
CA GLN A 92 11.04 -14.18 -7.38
C GLN A 92 11.59 -12.84 -7.85
N ALA A 93 12.68 -12.89 -8.61
CA ALA A 93 13.24 -11.71 -9.27
C ALA A 93 12.32 -11.24 -10.39
N ILE A 94 12.06 -9.93 -10.44
CA ILE A 94 11.22 -9.28 -11.45
C ILE A 94 12.11 -8.51 -12.40
N ASP A 95 12.05 -8.85 -13.70
CA ASP A 95 12.72 -8.07 -14.73
C ASP A 95 11.79 -6.98 -15.22
N TYR A 96 12.00 -5.75 -14.77
CA TYR A 96 11.15 -4.61 -15.10
C TYR A 96 11.00 -4.35 -16.61
N ARG A 97 11.92 -4.85 -17.45
CA ARG A 97 11.85 -4.68 -18.91
C ARG A 97 10.86 -5.64 -19.57
N ASN A 98 10.66 -6.82 -18.99
CA ASN A 98 9.89 -7.91 -19.57
C ASN A 98 8.62 -8.22 -18.78
N ASP A 99 8.68 -8.09 -17.46
CA ASP A 99 7.60 -8.42 -16.55
C ASP A 99 6.65 -7.25 -16.30
N ILE A 100 7.03 -6.01 -16.62
CA ILE A 100 6.24 -4.82 -16.28
C ILE A 100 5.88 -4.01 -17.52
N ARG A 101 4.61 -3.62 -17.60
CA ARG A 101 4.12 -2.61 -18.56
C ARG A 101 3.21 -1.63 -17.84
N VAL A 102 3.65 -0.38 -17.70
CA VAL A 102 2.81 0.69 -17.17
C VAL A 102 1.81 1.10 -18.26
N LEU A 103 0.52 1.11 -17.92
CA LEU A 103 -0.57 1.30 -18.89
C LEU A 103 -1.09 2.73 -18.85
N ARG A 104 -1.44 3.21 -17.66
CA ARG A 104 -2.05 4.52 -17.44
C ARG A 104 -1.66 5.02 -16.06
N ALA A 105 -1.56 6.34 -15.92
CA ALA A 105 -1.46 6.98 -14.63
C ALA A 105 -2.26 8.29 -14.63
N GLN A 106 -2.73 8.70 -13.45
CA GLN A 106 -3.47 9.92 -13.19
C GLN A 106 -2.88 10.59 -11.96
N ARG A 107 -2.86 11.91 -11.94
CA ARG A 107 -2.45 12.70 -10.78
C ARG A 107 -3.42 13.83 -10.51
N TRP A 108 -3.49 14.28 -9.26
CA TRP A 108 -4.27 15.46 -8.88
C TRP A 108 -3.69 16.09 -7.60
N PRO A 109 -3.89 17.40 -7.40
CA PRO A 109 -3.40 18.06 -6.21
C PRO A 109 -4.35 17.87 -5.02
N THR A 110 -3.78 17.91 -3.82
CA THR A 110 -4.50 18.32 -2.62
C THR A 110 -4.35 19.82 -2.49
N LEU A 111 -5.47 20.53 -2.38
CA LEU A 111 -5.48 21.99 -2.23
C LEU A 111 -5.21 22.35 -0.77
N ILE A 112 -4.15 23.11 -0.54
CA ILE A 112 -3.71 23.49 0.80
C ILE A 112 -3.85 25.01 0.96
N PRO A 113 -4.86 25.50 1.68
CA PRO A 113 -4.98 26.92 2.01
C PRO A 113 -3.73 27.44 2.73
N ARG A 114 -3.37 28.71 2.54
CA ARG A 114 -2.20 29.32 3.19
C ARG A 114 -2.20 29.16 4.71
N ALA A 115 -3.37 29.30 5.35
CA ALA A 115 -3.50 29.13 6.80
C ALA A 115 -3.17 27.70 7.25
N GLU A 116 -3.65 26.70 6.50
CA GLU A 116 -3.40 25.28 6.73
C GLU A 116 -1.91 24.95 6.51
N PHE A 117 -1.30 25.47 5.44
CA PHE A 117 0.14 25.34 5.22
C PHE A 117 0.96 25.88 6.40
N ARG A 118 0.68 27.11 6.84
CA ARG A 118 1.34 27.74 7.99
C ARG A 118 1.14 26.93 9.27
N SER A 119 0.01 26.23 9.43
CA SER A 119 -0.26 25.42 10.63
C SER A 119 0.69 24.22 10.77
N VAL A 120 1.17 23.65 9.65
CA VAL A 120 2.06 22.48 9.64
C VAL A 120 3.51 22.84 9.35
N THR A 121 3.80 23.98 8.73
CA THR A 121 5.19 24.41 8.44
C THR A 121 5.71 25.48 9.39
N ARG A 122 4.81 26.27 10.01
CA ARG A 122 5.12 27.51 10.73
C ARG A 122 5.74 28.62 9.85
N GLU A 123 5.68 28.45 8.53
CA GLU A 123 6.22 29.36 7.53
C GLU A 123 5.16 29.69 6.49
N ASP A 124 5.31 30.81 5.78
CA ASP A 124 4.50 31.12 4.61
C ASP A 124 5.03 30.41 3.36
N PHE A 125 4.29 30.44 2.25
CA PHE A 125 4.75 29.86 0.98
C PHE A 125 6.11 30.45 0.55
N PRO A 126 7.19 29.66 0.54
CA PRO A 126 8.48 30.12 0.04
C PRO A 126 8.43 30.30 -1.48
N ALA A 127 9.39 31.08 -2.02
CA ALA A 127 9.41 31.45 -3.44
C ALA A 127 9.43 30.24 -4.39
N PHE A 128 10.08 29.14 -4.01
CA PHE A 128 10.15 27.93 -4.86
C PHE A 128 8.78 27.25 -5.06
N LEU A 129 7.79 27.49 -4.18
CA LEU A 129 6.43 26.96 -4.36
C LEU A 129 5.56 27.82 -5.27
N SER A 130 6.01 29.02 -5.68
CA SER A 130 5.20 29.93 -6.49
C SER A 130 4.60 29.31 -7.77
N PRO A 131 5.26 28.37 -8.49
CA PRO A 131 4.66 27.73 -9.66
C PRO A 131 3.39 26.91 -9.34
N HIS A 132 3.25 26.47 -8.09
CA HIS A 132 2.16 25.63 -7.61
C HIS A 132 1.10 26.40 -6.80
N VAL A 133 1.29 27.70 -6.55
CA VAL A 133 0.33 28.53 -5.82
C VAL A 133 -0.70 29.11 -6.78
N LYS A 134 -2.00 28.90 -6.46
CA LYS A 134 -3.14 29.50 -7.16
C LYS A 134 -3.97 30.31 -6.18
N GLY A 135 -3.93 31.64 -6.31
CA GLY A 135 -4.59 32.53 -5.37
C GLY A 135 -4.00 32.39 -3.97
N ASP A 136 -4.81 31.93 -3.00
CA ASP A 136 -4.40 31.75 -1.60
C ASP A 136 -4.22 30.27 -1.19
N ALA A 137 -4.09 29.37 -2.17
CA ALA A 137 -3.89 27.94 -1.94
C ALA A 137 -2.72 27.39 -2.76
N LEU A 138 -2.04 26.39 -2.19
CA LEU A 138 -1.04 25.58 -2.87
C LEU A 138 -1.70 24.35 -3.49
N GLU A 139 -1.44 24.11 -4.78
CA GLU A 139 -1.79 22.87 -5.47
C GLU A 139 -0.66 21.85 -5.28
N TYR A 140 -0.71 21.07 -4.19
CA TYR A 140 0.32 20.06 -3.92
C TYR A 140 -0.01 18.73 -4.61
N PHE A 141 0.72 18.38 -5.67
CA PHE A 141 0.52 17.15 -6.47
C PHE A 141 1.01 15.89 -5.74
N CYS A 142 0.33 15.54 -4.66
CA CYS A 142 0.67 14.41 -3.78
C CYS A 142 -0.21 13.18 -3.98
N ASN A 143 -1.07 13.14 -5.00
CA ASN A 143 -1.97 12.01 -5.24
C ASN A 143 -1.72 11.39 -6.62
N THR A 144 -1.71 10.06 -6.69
CA THR A 144 -1.48 9.35 -7.96
C THR A 144 -2.21 8.02 -7.98
N LEU A 145 -2.94 7.77 -9.07
CA LEU A 145 -3.41 6.44 -9.44
C LEU A 145 -2.56 5.92 -10.59
N VAL A 146 -2.01 4.71 -10.47
CA VAL A 146 -1.29 4.03 -11.56
C VAL A 146 -1.90 2.66 -11.84
N SER A 147 -2.05 2.34 -13.12
CA SER A 147 -2.43 1.02 -13.62
C SER A 147 -1.30 0.45 -14.46
N TYR A 148 -0.87 -0.77 -14.15
CA TYR A 148 0.18 -1.49 -14.87
C TYR A 148 -0.11 -2.98 -14.92
N THR A 149 0.62 -3.73 -15.74
CA THR A 149 0.65 -5.19 -15.66
C THR A 149 1.95 -5.67 -15.04
N LEU A 150 1.87 -6.66 -14.17
CA LEU A 150 2.99 -7.42 -13.65
C LEU A 150 2.85 -8.89 -14.07
N ARG A 151 3.75 -9.35 -14.96
CA ARG A 151 3.70 -10.65 -15.62
C ARG A 151 2.32 -10.96 -16.23
N GLY A 152 1.74 -9.95 -16.87
CA GLY A 152 0.41 -10.01 -17.49
C GLY A 152 -0.78 -9.79 -16.55
N ASN A 153 -0.57 -9.69 -15.23
CA ASN A 153 -1.66 -9.46 -14.26
C ASN A 153 -1.88 -7.97 -14.02
N HIS A 154 -3.11 -7.50 -14.14
CA HIS A 154 -3.48 -6.10 -13.96
C HIS A 154 -3.41 -5.68 -12.49
N VAL A 155 -2.63 -4.63 -12.21
CA VAL A 155 -2.47 -4.01 -10.90
C VAL A 155 -2.87 -2.55 -11.00
N THR A 156 -3.67 -2.07 -10.05
CA THR A 156 -4.00 -0.65 -9.91
C THR A 156 -3.69 -0.21 -8.48
N LEU A 157 -2.94 0.87 -8.34
CA LEU A 157 -2.54 1.42 -7.04
C LEU A 157 -2.98 2.89 -6.98
N ASP A 158 -3.52 3.29 -5.84
CA ASP A 158 -4.08 4.62 -5.59
C ASP A 158 -3.47 5.19 -4.30
N ALA A 159 -2.49 6.07 -4.46
CA ALA A 159 -1.76 6.73 -3.39
C ALA A 159 -2.34 8.14 -3.17
N ILE A 160 -2.88 8.37 -1.97
CA ILE A 160 -3.66 9.57 -1.67
C ILE A 160 -3.11 10.24 -0.41
N TRP A 161 -2.99 11.56 -0.46
CA TRP A 161 -2.64 12.44 0.65
C TRP A 161 -3.75 13.48 0.83
N ASP A 162 -4.72 13.18 1.68
CA ASP A 162 -5.73 14.14 2.11
C ASP A 162 -5.16 15.15 3.12
N TRP A 163 -5.93 16.18 3.45
CA TRP A 163 -5.47 17.19 4.40
C TRP A 163 -5.45 16.67 5.85
N GLU A 164 -6.61 16.33 6.41
CA GLU A 164 -6.79 15.93 7.82
C GLU A 164 -7.85 14.83 7.91
N PRO A 165 -7.67 13.81 8.77
CA PRO A 165 -8.67 12.77 8.94
C PRO A 165 -9.89 13.28 9.70
N PRO A 166 -11.05 12.62 9.58
CA PRO A 166 -12.14 12.81 10.53
C PRO A 166 -11.68 12.73 12.00
N PRO A 167 -12.35 13.43 12.94
CA PRO A 167 -11.95 13.41 14.35
C PRO A 167 -11.91 12.00 14.93
N GLY A 168 -10.78 11.65 15.56
CA GLY A 168 -10.60 10.34 16.19
C GLY A 168 -10.25 9.20 15.22
N THR A 169 -10.02 9.52 13.93
CA THR A 169 -9.63 8.54 12.92
C THR A 169 -8.20 8.78 12.44
N GLY A 170 -7.70 7.92 11.56
CA GLY A 170 -6.36 8.03 10.98
C GLY A 170 -6.34 7.61 9.52
N ASP A 171 -5.12 7.34 9.04
CA ASP A 171 -4.86 6.80 7.70
C ASP A 171 -5.76 5.58 7.42
N THR A 172 -6.15 5.39 6.16
CA THR A 172 -6.92 4.23 5.72
C THR A 172 -6.17 3.44 4.66
N HIS A 173 -6.46 2.15 4.61
CA HIS A 173 -5.89 1.22 3.65
C HIS A 173 -6.96 0.22 3.21
N TYR A 174 -7.06 0.03 1.89
CA TYR A 174 -7.86 -1.01 1.30
C TYR A 174 -7.04 -1.69 0.21
N ALA A 175 -6.84 -2.99 0.34
CA ALA A 175 -6.10 -3.76 -0.65
C ALA A 175 -6.81 -5.08 -0.91
N TYR A 176 -6.83 -5.53 -2.16
CA TYR A 176 -7.29 -6.87 -2.49
C TYR A 176 -6.45 -7.56 -3.55
N TYR A 177 -6.48 -8.89 -3.49
CA TYR A 177 -5.92 -9.80 -4.48
C TYR A 177 -7.00 -10.78 -4.92
N ARG A 178 -7.16 -11.00 -6.23
CA ARG A 178 -8.21 -11.85 -6.79
C ARG A 178 -7.67 -13.21 -7.23
N GLY A 179 -8.10 -14.26 -6.55
CA GLY A 179 -7.83 -15.64 -6.89
C GLY A 179 -9.03 -16.29 -7.58
N SER A 180 -8.82 -17.48 -8.13
CA SER A 180 -9.87 -18.24 -8.80
C SER A 180 -10.98 -18.71 -7.84
N ARG A 181 -10.68 -18.86 -6.54
CA ARG A 181 -11.61 -19.35 -5.50
C ARG A 181 -12.08 -18.26 -4.54
N SER A 182 -11.21 -17.29 -4.23
CA SER A 182 -11.55 -16.21 -3.30
C SER A 182 -10.78 -14.94 -3.63
N LYS A 183 -11.25 -13.83 -3.05
CA LYS A 183 -10.54 -12.56 -2.96
C LYS A 183 -10.03 -12.40 -1.53
N VAL A 184 -8.77 -12.01 -1.36
CA VAL A 184 -8.17 -11.74 -0.04
C VAL A 184 -8.03 -10.24 0.12
N GLU A 185 -8.61 -9.68 1.18
CA GLU A 185 -8.76 -8.23 1.37
C GLU A 185 -8.19 -7.77 2.70
N ILE A 186 -7.45 -6.66 2.67
CA ILE A 186 -7.22 -5.84 3.86
C ILE A 186 -8.19 -4.67 3.80
N ARG A 187 -8.88 -4.41 4.90
CA ARG A 187 -9.76 -3.25 5.09
C ARG A 187 -9.34 -2.51 6.35
N GLN A 188 -9.27 -1.19 6.27
CA GLN A 188 -8.98 -0.29 7.38
C GLN A 188 -9.93 0.91 7.29
N GLY A 189 -11.23 0.65 7.35
CA GLY A 189 -12.28 1.67 7.32
C GLY A 189 -12.87 1.93 8.70
N ALA A 190 -13.95 2.71 8.73
CA ALA A 190 -14.72 2.98 9.94
C ALA A 190 -15.31 1.68 10.54
N ALA A 191 -15.73 0.74 9.69
CA ALA A 191 -16.24 -0.58 10.12
C ALA A 191 -15.19 -1.40 10.89
N GLU A 192 -13.91 -1.22 10.55
CA GLU A 192 -12.76 -1.84 11.24
C GLU A 192 -12.16 -0.96 12.33
N GLN A 193 -12.82 0.15 12.70
CA GLN A 193 -12.32 1.12 13.68
C GLN A 193 -10.95 1.69 13.31
N HIS A 194 -10.70 1.87 12.00
CA HIS A 194 -9.44 2.35 11.43
C HIS A 194 -8.23 1.47 11.77
N ARG A 195 -8.46 0.20 12.14
CA ARG A 195 -7.42 -0.81 12.30
C ARG A 195 -7.40 -1.71 11.07
N PRO A 196 -6.23 -2.08 10.52
CA PRO A 196 -6.19 -3.02 9.42
C PRO A 196 -6.68 -4.40 9.87
N GLU A 197 -7.65 -4.93 9.14
CA GLU A 197 -8.25 -6.24 9.34
C GLU A 197 -8.28 -7.02 8.03
N LEU A 198 -8.10 -8.33 8.13
CA LEU A 198 -7.90 -9.23 7.00
C LEU A 198 -9.11 -10.14 6.80
N TYR A 199 -9.56 -10.21 5.55
CA TYR A 199 -10.74 -10.95 5.13
C TYR A 199 -10.44 -11.85 3.93
N VAL A 200 -11.11 -13.00 3.87
CA VAL A 200 -11.18 -13.87 2.70
C VAL A 200 -12.63 -13.95 2.25
N VAL A 201 -12.89 -13.53 1.02
CA VAL A 201 -14.22 -13.46 0.41
C VAL A 201 -14.32 -14.51 -0.70
N PRO A 202 -15.02 -15.63 -0.50
CA PRO A 202 -15.24 -16.63 -1.55
C PRO A 202 -15.92 -16.02 -2.77
N ASN A 203 -15.55 -16.46 -3.98
CA ASN A 203 -16.13 -15.92 -5.21
C ASN A 203 -17.60 -16.32 -5.42
N ALA A 204 -18.02 -17.44 -4.81
CA ALA A 204 -19.41 -17.90 -4.82
C ALA A 204 -19.81 -18.50 -3.48
N ALA A 205 -21.08 -18.37 -3.10
CA ALA A 205 -21.62 -18.93 -1.86
C ALA A 205 -21.40 -20.45 -1.75
N ALA A 206 -21.47 -21.17 -2.87
CA ALA A 206 -21.22 -22.61 -2.93
C ALA A 206 -19.76 -22.99 -2.59
N GLU A 207 -18.80 -22.09 -2.83
CA GLU A 207 -17.37 -22.34 -2.53
C GLU A 207 -17.03 -22.05 -1.06
N LYS A 208 -17.89 -21.34 -0.34
CA LYS A 208 -17.60 -20.81 1.00
C LYS A 208 -17.17 -21.88 1.99
N ALA A 209 -17.84 -23.04 2.02
CA ALA A 209 -17.49 -24.12 2.94
C ALA A 209 -16.08 -24.67 2.67
N ALA A 210 -15.73 -24.85 1.39
CA ALA A 210 -14.42 -25.34 0.99
C ALA A 210 -13.31 -24.32 1.24
N VAL A 211 -13.57 -23.03 0.97
CA VAL A 211 -12.63 -21.93 1.26
C VAL A 211 -12.42 -21.78 2.77
N LEU A 212 -13.48 -21.83 3.58
CA LEU A 212 -13.37 -21.77 5.04
C LEU A 212 -12.49 -22.89 5.60
N ALA A 213 -12.71 -24.13 5.14
CA ALA A 213 -11.88 -25.27 5.55
C ALA A 213 -10.40 -25.09 5.13
N ALA A 214 -10.14 -24.53 3.95
CA ALA A 214 -8.79 -24.22 3.48
C ALA A 214 -8.11 -23.15 4.35
N VAL A 215 -8.82 -22.05 4.64
CA VAL A 215 -8.32 -20.98 5.51
C VAL A 215 -8.00 -21.51 6.91
N GLN A 216 -8.90 -22.30 7.51
CA GLN A 216 -8.67 -22.93 8.82
C GLN A 216 -7.41 -23.80 8.81
N LYS A 217 -7.23 -24.62 7.77
CA LYS A 217 -6.03 -25.45 7.61
C LYS A 217 -4.76 -24.61 7.47
N LYS A 218 -4.78 -23.55 6.65
CA LYS A 218 -3.64 -22.66 6.45
C LYS A 218 -3.28 -21.93 7.74
N ILE A 219 -4.27 -21.35 8.44
CA ILE A 219 -4.06 -20.67 9.73
C ILE A 219 -3.52 -21.64 10.79
N ALA A 220 -3.98 -22.90 10.82
CA ALA A 220 -3.42 -23.92 11.71
C ALA A 220 -1.95 -24.24 11.39
N SER A 221 -1.56 -24.26 10.10
CA SER A 221 -0.17 -24.57 9.70
C SER A 221 0.85 -23.47 10.02
N ILE A 222 0.40 -22.22 10.21
CA ILE A 222 1.28 -21.08 10.46
C ILE A 222 1.29 -20.62 11.93
N GLN A 223 0.67 -21.39 12.84
CA GLN A 223 0.58 -21.02 14.27
C GLN A 223 1.94 -20.82 14.94
N SER A 224 2.99 -21.51 14.49
CA SER A 224 4.33 -21.33 15.06
C SER A 224 4.94 -19.97 14.74
N GLN A 225 4.54 -19.36 13.62
CA GLN A 225 4.99 -18.04 13.18
C GLN A 225 4.07 -16.93 13.67
N TYR A 226 2.76 -17.19 13.69
CA TYR A 226 1.72 -16.24 14.10
C TYR A 226 0.82 -16.82 15.20
N PRO A 227 1.34 -16.97 16.43
CA PRO A 227 0.61 -17.63 17.51
C PRO A 227 -0.68 -16.88 17.86
N GLY A 228 -1.77 -17.64 17.93
CA GLY A 228 -3.08 -17.12 18.35
C GLY A 228 -3.89 -16.45 17.23
N VAL A 229 -3.36 -16.38 16.00
CA VAL A 229 -4.20 -16.03 14.84
C VAL A 229 -5.28 -17.08 14.67
N ALA A 230 -6.52 -16.66 14.44
CA ALA A 230 -7.66 -17.55 14.30
C ALA A 230 -8.61 -17.11 13.18
N VAL A 231 -9.63 -17.93 12.94
CA VAL A 231 -10.58 -17.75 11.84
C VAL A 231 -11.97 -17.52 12.42
N ALA A 232 -12.62 -16.44 12.00
CA ALA A 232 -14.00 -16.11 12.34
C ALA A 232 -14.87 -16.13 11.08
N ASP A 233 -15.85 -17.02 11.06
CA ASP A 233 -16.87 -17.08 10.02
C ASP A 233 -17.88 -15.93 10.19
N ARG A 234 -18.03 -15.10 9.16
CA ARG A 234 -18.95 -13.95 9.13
C ARG A 234 -20.04 -14.12 8.06
N GLY A 235 -20.39 -15.35 7.75
CA GLY A 235 -21.46 -15.67 6.80
C GLY A 235 -20.96 -15.61 5.35
N ALA A 236 -21.00 -14.43 4.74
CA ALA A 236 -20.55 -14.25 3.35
C ALA A 236 -19.03 -14.17 3.20
N GLU A 237 -18.32 -13.86 4.28
CA GLU A 237 -16.88 -13.69 4.30
C GLU A 237 -16.26 -14.34 5.55
N ILE A 238 -14.94 -14.49 5.52
CA ILE A 238 -14.16 -15.13 6.56
C ILE A 238 -13.17 -14.08 7.07
N ARG A 239 -13.24 -13.72 8.35
CA ARG A 239 -12.30 -12.77 8.97
C ARG A 239 -11.17 -13.52 9.65
N ILE A 240 -9.95 -13.03 9.50
CA ILE A 240 -8.79 -13.50 10.26
C ILE A 240 -8.67 -12.65 11.52
N THR A 241 -8.78 -13.27 12.69
CA THR A 241 -8.63 -12.57 13.97
C THR A 241 -7.18 -12.61 14.39
N ILE A 242 -6.60 -11.43 14.63
CA ILE A 242 -5.18 -11.26 14.92
C ILE A 242 -5.03 -10.70 16.34
N PRO A 243 -4.32 -11.40 17.24
CA PRO A 243 -4.05 -10.93 18.59
C PRO A 243 -3.29 -9.60 18.60
N ASP A 244 -3.57 -8.74 19.59
CA ASP A 244 -2.91 -7.44 19.74
C ASP A 244 -1.39 -7.57 19.94
N ALA A 245 -0.91 -8.68 20.50
CA ALA A 245 0.52 -8.95 20.66
C ALA A 245 1.29 -9.03 19.33
N LEU A 246 0.61 -9.33 18.22
CA LEU A 246 1.22 -9.35 16.88
C LEU A 246 1.09 -8.00 16.16
N ARG A 247 0.35 -7.04 16.73
CA ARG A 247 0.09 -5.73 16.14
C ARG A 247 1.09 -4.71 16.65
N VAL A 248 2.33 -4.92 16.26
CA VAL A 248 3.43 -4.00 16.59
C VAL A 248 3.30 -2.71 15.77
N GLY A 249 3.84 -1.61 16.31
CA GLY A 249 3.75 -0.30 15.68
C GLY A 249 4.79 -0.07 14.58
N HIS A 250 4.62 1.03 13.85
CA HIS A 250 5.49 1.40 12.72
C HIS A 250 6.98 1.55 13.11
N GLU A 251 7.29 2.01 14.32
CA GLU A 251 8.67 2.07 14.82
C GLU A 251 9.32 0.67 14.95
N GLU A 252 8.54 -0.33 15.36
CA GLU A 252 9.03 -1.71 15.43
C GLU A 252 9.24 -2.29 14.04
N HIS A 253 8.36 -1.97 13.06
CA HIS A 253 8.59 -2.35 11.66
C HIS A 253 9.92 -1.77 11.14
N PHE A 254 10.22 -0.52 11.46
CA PHE A 254 11.51 0.11 11.14
C PHE A 254 12.70 -0.59 11.81
N ALA A 255 12.55 -0.98 13.08
CA ALA A 255 13.57 -1.76 13.77
C ALA A 255 13.84 -3.10 13.05
N GLN A 256 12.80 -3.78 12.59
CA GLN A 256 12.93 -5.04 11.86
C GLN A 256 13.60 -4.87 10.48
N VAL A 257 13.27 -3.82 9.72
CA VAL A 257 13.99 -3.45 8.49
C VAL A 257 15.48 -3.24 8.79
N THR A 258 15.78 -2.47 9.84
CA THR A 258 17.15 -2.14 10.24
C THR A 258 17.94 -3.40 10.61
N GLN A 259 17.32 -4.33 11.36
CA GLN A 259 17.94 -5.61 11.71
C GLN A 259 18.24 -6.45 10.45
N ARG A 260 17.32 -6.50 9.46
CA ARG A 260 17.58 -7.18 8.18
C ARG A 260 18.74 -6.53 7.42
N PHE A 261 18.74 -5.20 7.33
CA PHE A 261 19.84 -4.46 6.67
C PHE A 261 21.20 -4.77 7.30
N LEU A 262 21.30 -4.70 8.63
CA LEU A 262 22.56 -4.98 9.34
C LEU A 262 23.04 -6.41 9.13
N ARG A 263 22.12 -7.38 8.98
CA ARG A 263 22.47 -8.76 8.63
C ARG A 263 23.11 -8.85 7.25
N TYR A 264 22.52 -8.19 6.25
CA TYR A 264 23.05 -8.16 4.89
C TYR A 264 24.39 -7.42 4.78
N VAL A 265 24.59 -6.38 5.59
CA VAL A 265 25.90 -5.69 5.69
C VAL A 265 26.97 -6.63 6.26
N ARG A 266 26.62 -7.42 7.28
CA ARG A 266 27.53 -8.41 7.88
C ARG A 266 27.88 -9.56 6.94
N ASP A 267 26.89 -10.09 6.21
CA ASP A 267 27.10 -11.11 5.18
C ASP A 267 26.24 -10.84 3.95
N ARG A 268 26.86 -10.30 2.90
CA ARG A 268 26.17 -9.95 1.66
C ARG A 268 25.50 -11.12 0.96
N ARG A 269 25.93 -12.36 1.21
CA ARG A 269 25.30 -13.56 0.63
C ARG A 269 23.90 -13.81 1.21
N THR A 270 23.58 -13.18 2.35
CA THR A 270 22.26 -13.27 2.97
C THR A 270 21.25 -12.32 2.33
N LEU A 271 21.67 -11.37 1.48
CA LEU A 271 20.76 -10.54 0.69
C LEU A 271 20.12 -11.41 -0.40
N PRO A 272 18.77 -11.57 -0.41
CA PRO A 272 18.11 -12.39 -1.41
C PRO A 272 18.34 -11.86 -2.83
N ALA A 273 18.51 -12.78 -3.79
CA ALA A 273 18.81 -12.44 -5.18
C ALA A 273 17.72 -11.60 -5.86
N TRP A 274 16.48 -11.66 -5.35
CA TRP A 274 15.33 -10.92 -5.85
C TRP A 274 15.25 -9.46 -5.34
N GLU A 275 15.91 -9.10 -4.23
CA GLU A 275 15.73 -7.75 -3.64
C GLU A 275 16.16 -6.64 -4.60
N ARG A 276 17.34 -6.78 -5.22
CA ARG A 276 17.85 -5.78 -6.16
C ARG A 276 17.00 -5.63 -7.44
N PRO A 277 16.69 -6.70 -8.20
CA PRO A 277 15.84 -6.57 -9.39
C PRO A 277 14.44 -6.04 -9.04
N ASN A 278 13.85 -6.46 -7.91
CA ASN A 278 12.52 -6.00 -7.51
C ASN A 278 12.54 -4.52 -7.09
N MET A 279 13.60 -4.06 -6.43
CA MET A 279 13.79 -2.62 -6.14
C MET A 279 13.85 -1.80 -7.44
N LEU A 280 14.58 -2.27 -8.46
CA LEU A 280 14.61 -1.60 -9.77
C LEU A 280 13.24 -1.63 -10.46
N ALA A 281 12.52 -2.75 -10.39
CA ALA A 281 11.19 -2.89 -10.94
C ALA A 281 10.16 -1.97 -10.27
N LYS A 282 10.26 -1.84 -8.95
CA LYS A 282 9.48 -0.90 -8.16
C LYS A 282 9.73 0.54 -8.59
N TYR A 283 10.99 0.96 -8.64
CA TYR A 283 11.32 2.32 -9.07
C TYR A 283 10.95 2.58 -10.53
N TYR A 284 11.04 1.59 -11.40
CA TYR A 284 10.55 1.70 -12.77
C TYR A 284 9.05 2.02 -12.81
N VAL A 285 8.20 1.27 -12.08
CA VAL A 285 6.75 1.57 -12.02
C VAL A 285 6.49 2.96 -11.48
N THR A 286 7.15 3.36 -10.38
CA THR A 286 6.89 4.67 -9.76
C THR A 286 7.32 5.84 -10.65
N THR A 287 8.49 5.75 -11.30
CA THR A 287 9.01 6.83 -12.14
C THR A 287 8.31 6.91 -13.49
N GLU A 288 8.04 5.77 -14.12
CA GLU A 288 7.29 5.72 -15.39
C GLU A 288 5.81 6.09 -15.17
N GLY A 289 5.22 5.67 -14.06
CA GLY A 289 3.88 6.08 -13.64
C GLY A 289 3.78 7.60 -13.47
N THR A 290 4.71 8.23 -12.74
CA THR A 290 4.75 9.69 -12.59
C THR A 290 4.97 10.39 -13.94
N ARG A 291 5.86 9.87 -14.80
CA ARG A 291 6.08 10.41 -16.14
C ARG A 291 4.79 10.40 -16.97
N LEU A 292 4.05 9.29 -16.98
CA LEU A 292 2.77 9.17 -17.69
C LEU A 292 1.70 10.09 -17.07
N ALA A 293 1.62 10.18 -15.74
CA ALA A 293 0.63 11.02 -15.06
C ALA A 293 0.81 12.52 -15.41
N ARG A 294 2.05 12.97 -15.61
CA ARG A 294 2.39 14.34 -16.02
C ARG A 294 1.96 14.67 -17.47
N GLN A 295 1.61 13.68 -18.29
CA GLN A 295 1.22 13.89 -19.70
C GLN A 295 -0.28 14.14 -19.91
N ALA A 296 -1.10 13.90 -18.88
CA ALA A 296 -2.54 14.12 -18.93
C ALA A 296 -2.94 15.32 -18.06
N ALA A 297 -4.13 15.87 -18.32
CA ALA A 297 -4.72 16.85 -17.43
C ALA A 297 -4.96 16.23 -16.03
N PRO A 298 -4.76 16.99 -14.94
CA PRO A 298 -5.03 16.50 -13.60
C PRO A 298 -6.48 16.01 -13.46
N GLN A 299 -6.66 14.80 -12.91
CA GLN A 299 -7.98 14.19 -12.77
C GLN A 299 -8.00 13.32 -11.50
N PRO A 300 -8.84 13.65 -10.50
CA PRO A 300 -9.07 12.79 -9.34
C PRO A 300 -9.64 11.43 -9.74
N ALA A 301 -9.07 10.37 -9.16
CA ALA A 301 -9.61 9.03 -9.29
C ALA A 301 -10.78 8.79 -8.32
N PRO A 302 -11.79 7.99 -8.70
CA PRO A 302 -12.80 7.54 -7.75
C PRO A 302 -12.19 6.52 -6.79
N ARG A 303 -12.40 6.74 -5.48
CA ARG A 303 -12.05 5.78 -4.42
C ARG A 303 -12.89 4.51 -4.56
N ARG A 304 -12.30 3.35 -4.28
CA ARG A 304 -12.96 2.05 -4.32
C ARG A 304 -13.03 1.37 -2.95
N ALA A 305 -12.38 1.92 -1.92
CA ALA A 305 -12.52 1.41 -0.56
C ALA A 305 -14.01 1.38 -0.15
N PRO A 306 -14.49 0.30 0.50
CA PRO A 306 -15.83 0.28 1.09
C PRO A 306 -15.98 1.43 2.09
N GLN A 307 -17.12 2.14 2.02
CA GLN A 307 -17.48 3.19 2.98
C GLN A 307 -18.09 2.60 4.25
#